data_AF-A0A7S4ST23-F1
#
_entry.id   AF-A0A7S4ST23-F1
#
_cell.length_a   1.000
_cell.length_b   1.000
_cell.length_c   1.000
_cell.angle_alpha   90.00
_cell.angle_beta   90.00
_cell.angle_gamma   90.00
#
_symmetry.space_group_name_H-M   'P 1'
#
loop_
_entity.id
_entity.type
_entity.pdbx_description
1 polymer ?
#
loop_
_entity_poly.entity_id
_entity_poly.type
_entity_poly.pdbx_seq_one_letter_code
_entity_poly.pdbx_strand_id
1 'polypeptide(L)'
;LICTPSNHAADEVMARLLRNTSIPDRHVTRIYARSIEAAHGSKYKGGLHIDARANFHIRKELEEHSLHFKTGCRPDVRPKRHFLSLDGQDTQVQQRDFDATYEREEGAVLKESRIIVTTCTSACSHSALNKGQDKKVRFGTVIVDEAAQATELDIVLPSLLADTRVVLVGDHKQLGPVVTENSLCRAYLGALETSMLERLYGSRELLPANTMLDRQYRMHGSIRSFPSKQFYRSQLEDDDSIGSRSMHPSVWPNSGEHVVFVDCRHAHAIGTVLDVGQGRSRSATLVENNTSLKNAGEAQLVAITCQRLLRRQVCKASE
;
A
#
# COMPACT_ATOMS: atom_id res chain seq x y z
N LEU A 1 14.15 2.34 9.43
CA LEU A 1 12.68 2.16 9.43
C LEU A 1 12.15 2.54 8.06
N ILE A 2 11.25 1.75 7.49
CA ILE A 2 10.51 2.09 6.28
C ILE A 2 9.03 2.14 6.64
N CYS A 3 8.37 3.24 6.29
CA CYS A 3 6.96 3.48 6.53
C CYS A 3 6.21 3.70 5.23
N THR A 4 4.95 3.29 5.18
CA THR A 4 4.05 3.52 4.05
C THR A 4 2.66 3.96 4.54
N PRO A 5 1.84 4.64 3.72
CA PRO A 5 0.48 5.02 4.12
C PRO A 5 -0.48 3.83 4.28
N SER A 6 -0.20 2.69 3.65
CA SER A 6 -1.10 1.53 3.65
C SER A 6 -0.37 0.19 3.82
N ASN A 7 -1.07 -0.82 4.34
CA ASN A 7 -0.51 -2.17 4.47
C ASN A 7 -0.17 -2.78 3.11
N HIS A 8 -0.95 -2.50 2.06
CA HIS A 8 -0.67 -3.00 0.71
C HIS A 8 0.69 -2.47 0.21
N ALA A 9 0.95 -1.17 0.37
CA ALA A 9 2.23 -0.57 0.01
C ALA A 9 3.39 -1.13 0.86
N ALA A 10 3.21 -1.27 2.18
CA ALA A 10 4.23 -1.85 3.05
C ALA A 10 4.56 -3.30 2.66
N ASP A 11 3.54 -4.08 2.32
CA ASP A 11 3.72 -5.46 1.89
C ASP A 11 4.47 -5.50 0.55
N GLU A 12 4.14 -4.65 -0.43
CA GLU A 12 4.86 -4.58 -1.71
C GLU A 12 6.35 -4.23 -1.53
N VAL A 13 6.65 -3.25 -0.66
CA VAL A 13 8.04 -2.94 -0.28
C VAL A 13 8.71 -4.17 0.33
N MET A 14 8.03 -4.86 1.25
CA MET A 14 8.54 -6.08 1.87
C MET A 14 8.87 -7.16 0.83
N ALA A 15 7.95 -7.44 -0.10
CA ALA A 15 8.17 -8.46 -1.14
C ALA A 15 9.36 -8.12 -2.05
N ARG A 16 9.58 -6.83 -2.37
CA ARG A 16 10.74 -6.40 -3.16
C ARG A 16 12.05 -6.53 -2.39
N LEU A 17 12.05 -6.19 -1.10
CA LEU A 17 13.23 -6.36 -0.23
C LEU A 17 13.65 -7.83 -0.13
N LEU A 18 12.69 -8.73 0.01
CA LEU A 18 12.98 -10.16 0.09
C LEU A 18 13.54 -10.74 -1.22
N ARG A 19 13.14 -10.19 -2.37
CA ARG A 19 13.65 -10.64 -3.67
C ARG A 19 15.04 -10.12 -4.00
N ASN A 20 15.36 -8.90 -3.60
CA ASN A 20 16.48 -8.13 -4.16
C ASN A 20 17.46 -7.59 -3.10
N THR A 21 17.55 -8.22 -1.92
CA THR A 21 18.54 -7.81 -0.92
C THR A 21 19.52 -8.92 -0.59
N SER A 22 20.76 -8.55 -0.32
CA SER A 22 21.75 -9.42 0.31
C SER A 22 21.55 -9.51 1.83
N ILE A 23 20.46 -8.95 2.36
CA ILE A 23 20.19 -8.86 3.79
C ILE A 23 19.48 -10.14 4.20
N PRO A 24 20.01 -10.90 5.18
CA PRO A 24 19.35 -12.12 5.63
C PRO A 24 17.94 -11.83 6.18
N ASP A 25 16.98 -12.67 5.82
CA ASP A 25 15.55 -12.58 6.16
C ASP A 25 15.25 -12.31 7.64
N ARG A 26 16.06 -12.89 8.54
CA ARG A 26 15.93 -12.65 9.99
C ARG A 26 16.06 -11.17 10.36
N HIS A 27 16.83 -10.40 9.61
CA HIS A 27 17.09 -8.98 9.83
C HIS A 27 16.05 -8.05 9.19
N VAL A 28 15.04 -8.58 8.48
CA VAL A 28 13.95 -7.79 7.87
C VAL A 28 12.63 -8.15 8.55
N THR A 29 11.99 -7.19 9.21
CA THR A 29 10.78 -7.44 10.02
C THR A 29 9.63 -6.54 9.59
N ARG A 30 8.45 -7.13 9.43
CA ARG A 30 7.20 -6.44 9.10
C ARG A 30 6.34 -6.28 10.35
N ILE A 31 5.94 -5.05 10.69
CA ILE A 31 5.10 -4.77 11.86
C ILE A 31 3.69 -4.39 11.41
N TYR A 32 2.71 -5.22 11.72
CA TYR A 32 1.31 -4.92 11.42
C TYR A 32 0.66 -4.18 12.60
N ALA A 33 -0.54 -3.65 12.38
CA ALA A 33 -1.32 -3.14 13.52
C ALA A 33 -1.72 -4.33 14.42
N ARG A 34 -1.78 -4.11 15.74
CA ARG A 34 -2.18 -5.13 16.74
C ARG A 34 -3.47 -5.86 16.38
N SER A 35 -4.44 -5.13 15.84
CA SER A 35 -5.72 -5.69 15.40
C SER A 35 -5.57 -6.73 14.29
N ILE A 36 -4.65 -6.50 13.34
CA ILE A 36 -4.36 -7.41 12.24
C ILE A 36 -3.60 -8.63 12.77
N GLU A 37 -2.58 -8.41 13.62
CA GLU A 37 -1.82 -9.50 14.22
C GLU A 37 -2.73 -10.43 15.04
N ALA A 38 -3.62 -9.86 15.86
CA ALA A 38 -4.60 -10.62 16.64
C ALA A 38 -5.57 -11.42 15.75
N ALA A 39 -6.11 -10.80 14.69
CA ALA A 39 -7.00 -11.48 13.74
C ALA A 39 -6.31 -12.60 12.95
N HIS A 40 -5.02 -12.47 12.66
CA HIS A 40 -4.21 -13.49 11.98
C HIS A 40 -3.87 -14.69 12.88
N GLY A 41 -4.21 -14.64 14.17
CA GLY A 41 -3.88 -15.70 15.12
C GLY A 41 -2.58 -15.46 15.88
N SER A 42 -2.16 -14.20 16.04
CA SER A 42 -1.23 -13.86 17.11
C SER A 42 -1.77 -14.42 18.42
N LYS A 43 -0.92 -15.12 19.18
CA LYS A 43 -1.27 -15.64 20.51
C LYS A 43 -1.53 -14.52 21.53
N TYR A 44 -1.25 -13.28 21.14
CA TYR A 44 -1.53 -12.09 21.91
C TYR A 44 -3.04 -11.78 21.90
N LYS A 45 -3.74 -12.15 22.97
CA LYS A 45 -5.11 -11.72 23.26
C LYS A 45 -5.10 -10.51 24.18
N GLY A 46 -4.54 -9.39 23.73
CA GLY A 46 -4.77 -8.10 24.39
C GLY A 46 -6.27 -7.81 24.36
N GLY A 47 -6.86 -7.39 25.48
CA GLY A 47 -8.30 -7.25 25.72
C GLY A 47 -9.07 -6.23 24.86
N LEU A 48 -8.66 -6.00 23.61
CA LEU A 48 -9.41 -5.22 22.64
C LEU A 48 -10.53 -6.09 22.06
N HIS A 49 -11.77 -5.79 22.45
CA HIS A 49 -12.97 -6.17 21.70
C HIS A 49 -12.92 -5.40 20.37
N ILE A 50 -12.51 -6.06 19.29
CA ILE A 50 -12.45 -5.43 17.96
C ILE A 50 -13.56 -6.04 17.11
N ASP A 51 -14.54 -5.21 16.75
CA ASP A 51 -15.46 -5.48 15.66
C ASP A 51 -14.62 -5.66 14.38
N ALA A 52 -14.42 -6.92 13.99
CA ALA A 52 -13.68 -7.34 12.81
C ALA A 52 -14.47 -6.97 11.52
N ARG A 53 -14.58 -5.68 11.21
CA ARG A 53 -15.20 -5.21 9.96
C ARG A 53 -14.25 -5.16 8.78
N ALA A 54 -12.96 -5.44 8.97
CA ALA A 54 -11.99 -5.57 7.88
C ALA A 54 -11.08 -6.77 8.10
N ASN A 55 -11.36 -7.87 7.40
CA ASN A 55 -10.46 -9.02 7.30
C ASN A 55 -9.28 -8.66 6.40
N PHE A 56 -8.32 -7.88 6.90
CA PHE A 56 -7.04 -7.76 6.23
C PHE A 56 -6.28 -9.08 6.37
N HIS A 57 -5.99 -9.75 5.25
CA HIS A 57 -5.25 -11.01 5.24
C HIS A 57 -3.77 -10.73 4.96
N ILE A 58 -2.90 -11.18 5.86
CA ILE A 58 -1.44 -11.14 5.65
C ILE A 58 -1.10 -12.13 4.54
N ARG A 59 -0.27 -11.72 3.59
CA ARG A 59 0.16 -12.61 2.50
C ARG A 59 1.03 -13.73 3.07
N LYS A 60 0.74 -14.97 2.65
CA LYS A 60 1.44 -16.18 3.12
C LYS A 60 2.97 -16.09 3.07
N GLU A 61 3.50 -15.52 1.99
CA GLU A 61 4.94 -15.32 1.78
C GLU A 61 5.58 -14.30 2.75
N LEU A 62 4.79 -13.48 3.44
CA LEU A 62 5.26 -12.47 4.39
C LEU A 62 5.04 -12.85 5.86
N GLU A 63 4.29 -13.91 6.12
CA GLU A 63 3.92 -14.32 7.48
C GLU A 63 5.16 -14.53 8.36
N GLU A 64 6.17 -15.23 7.85
CA GLU A 64 7.40 -15.55 8.59
C GLU A 64 8.23 -14.31 8.96
N HIS A 65 7.99 -13.20 8.27
CA HIS A 65 8.68 -11.94 8.53
C HIS A 65 7.90 -11.00 9.45
N SER A 66 6.65 -11.32 9.76
CA SER A 66 5.82 -10.51 10.64
C SER A 66 6.30 -10.57 12.09
N LEU A 67 6.20 -9.45 12.81
CA LEU A 67 6.69 -9.34 14.19
C LEU A 67 6.04 -10.40 15.10
N HIS A 68 4.72 -10.57 15.03
CA HIS A 68 3.99 -11.54 15.86
C HIS A 68 4.32 -12.99 15.55
N PHE A 69 4.75 -13.31 14.32
CA PHE A 69 5.22 -14.64 13.97
C PHE A 69 6.65 -14.87 14.47
N LYS A 70 7.55 -13.91 14.27
CA LYS A 70 8.94 -13.99 14.73
C LYS A 70 9.06 -14.13 16.25
N THR A 71 8.17 -13.51 17.01
CA THR A 71 8.11 -13.72 18.47
C THR A 71 7.63 -15.13 18.84
N GLY A 72 6.66 -15.69 18.11
CA GLY A 72 6.11 -17.03 18.36
C GLY A 72 7.02 -18.20 17.99
N CYS A 73 7.99 -18.00 17.09
CA CYS A 73 8.98 -19.01 16.69
C CYS A 73 10.15 -19.17 17.67
N ARG A 74 10.24 -18.32 18.70
CA ARG A 74 11.31 -18.44 19.69
C ARG A 74 11.01 -19.57 20.70
N PRO A 75 11.96 -20.50 20.94
CA PRO A 75 11.75 -21.69 21.76
C PRO A 75 11.16 -21.41 23.15
N ASP A 76 11.53 -20.27 23.75
CA ASP A 76 11.15 -19.86 25.11
C ASP A 76 9.70 -19.35 25.23
N VAL A 77 8.99 -19.13 24.11
CA VAL A 77 7.68 -18.47 24.07
C VAL A 77 6.53 -19.46 23.88
N ARG A 78 6.79 -20.77 23.91
CA ARG A 78 5.69 -21.77 23.87
C ARG A 78 4.87 -21.63 25.15
N PRO A 79 3.58 -21.21 25.08
CA PRO A 79 2.77 -21.13 26.27
C PRO A 79 2.63 -22.54 26.84
N LYS A 80 3.02 -22.71 28.11
CA LYS A 80 2.51 -23.84 28.90
C LYS A 80 0.99 -23.70 28.89
N ARG A 81 0.28 -24.70 28.36
CA ARG A 81 -1.18 -24.78 28.43
C ARG A 81 -1.57 -24.79 29.91
N HIS A 82 -1.82 -23.62 30.49
CA HIS A 82 -2.37 -23.54 31.83
C HIS A 82 -3.89 -23.65 31.73
N PHE A 83 -4.38 -24.77 32.27
CA PHE A 83 -5.78 -25.11 32.44
C PHE A 83 -6.50 -24.02 33.26
N LEU A 84 -7.77 -23.80 32.95
CA LEU A 84 -8.69 -22.86 33.62
C LEU A 84 -8.63 -22.96 35.15
N SER A 85 -8.23 -21.87 35.82
CA SER A 85 -8.52 -21.65 37.25
C SER A 85 -9.52 -20.50 37.40
N LEU A 86 -10.51 -20.72 38.27
CA LEU A 86 -11.73 -19.94 38.49
C LEU A 86 -11.53 -18.79 39.49
N ASP A 87 -10.42 -18.05 39.44
CA ASP A 87 -10.21 -16.88 40.33
C ASP A 87 -9.78 -15.64 39.53
N GLY A 88 -10.59 -14.58 39.65
CA GLY A 88 -10.51 -13.37 38.81
C GLY A 88 -9.40 -12.37 39.16
N GLN A 89 -8.68 -12.57 40.27
CA GLN A 89 -7.55 -11.70 40.67
C GLN A 89 -6.20 -12.20 40.16
N ASP A 90 -5.99 -13.53 40.10
CA ASP A 90 -4.78 -14.14 39.54
C ASP A 90 -4.66 -13.94 38.03
N THR A 91 -5.79 -13.77 37.34
CA THR A 91 -5.84 -13.59 35.89
C THR A 91 -5.21 -12.27 35.43
N GLN A 92 -5.32 -11.19 36.21
CA GLN A 92 -4.73 -9.90 35.84
C GLN A 92 -3.21 -9.86 36.01
N VAL A 93 -2.69 -10.49 37.07
CA VAL A 93 -1.24 -10.59 37.30
C VAL A 93 -0.60 -11.47 36.22
N GLN A 94 -1.21 -12.62 35.93
CA GLN A 94 -0.75 -13.51 34.86
C GLN A 94 -0.77 -12.84 33.48
N GLN A 95 -1.77 -12.02 33.18
CA GLN A 95 -1.85 -11.29 31.91
C GLN A 95 -0.74 -10.23 31.81
N ARG A 96 -0.43 -9.51 32.90
CA ARG A 96 0.66 -8.52 32.93
C ARG A 96 2.02 -9.17 32.72
N ASP A 97 2.27 -10.31 33.36
CA ASP A 97 3.52 -11.06 33.20
C ASP A 97 3.67 -11.60 31.77
N PHE A 98 2.57 -12.05 31.16
CA PHE A 98 2.54 -12.45 29.76
C PHE A 98 2.83 -11.28 28.81
N ASP A 99 2.17 -10.14 29.02
CA ASP A 99 2.36 -8.93 28.21
C ASP A 99 3.82 -8.45 28.29
N ALA A 100 4.40 -8.40 29.50
CA ALA A 100 5.80 -8.02 29.71
C ALA A 100 6.78 -8.99 29.01
N THR A 101 6.49 -10.30 29.04
CA THR A 101 7.29 -11.31 28.34
C THR A 101 7.19 -11.13 26.83
N TYR A 102 5.99 -10.90 26.31
CA TYR A 102 5.77 -10.68 24.88
C TYR A 102 6.49 -9.41 24.40
N GLU A 103 6.37 -8.30 25.12
CA GLU A 103 7.06 -7.04 24.82
C GLU A 103 8.58 -7.19 24.84
N ARG A 104 9.13 -7.98 25.77
CA ARG A 104 10.56 -8.28 25.82
C ARG A 104 11.03 -9.00 24.55
N GLU A 105 10.27 -9.97 24.06
CA GLU A 105 10.61 -10.73 22.85
C GLU A 105 10.47 -9.90 21.59
N GLU A 106 9.43 -9.06 21.50
CA GLU A 106 9.34 -8.05 20.45
C GLU A 106 10.58 -7.16 20.44
N GLY A 107 10.97 -6.65 21.61
CA GLY A 107 12.18 -5.86 21.76
C GLY A 107 13.44 -6.59 21.27
N ALA A 108 13.53 -7.90 21.48
CA ALA A 108 14.65 -8.69 21.01
C ALA A 108 14.63 -8.92 19.48
N VAL A 109 13.47 -9.15 18.88
CA VAL A 109 13.32 -9.20 17.41
C VAL A 109 13.67 -7.85 16.79
N LEU A 110 13.21 -6.74 17.39
CA LEU A 110 13.51 -5.39 16.89
C LEU A 110 15.01 -5.07 16.99
N LYS A 111 15.69 -5.48 18.07
CA LYS A 111 17.15 -5.31 18.22
C LYS A 111 17.95 -6.09 17.18
N GLU A 112 17.47 -7.26 16.77
CA GLU A 112 18.10 -8.07 15.72
C GLU A 112 17.77 -7.54 14.31
N SER A 113 16.67 -6.82 14.15
CA SER A 113 16.21 -6.31 12.85
C SER A 113 17.07 -5.14 12.37
N ARG A 114 17.54 -5.21 11.13
CA ARG A 114 18.22 -4.10 10.43
C ARG A 114 17.24 -3.24 9.65
N ILE A 115 16.21 -3.87 9.08
CA ILE A 115 15.14 -3.19 8.36
C ILE A 115 13.81 -3.56 9.02
N ILE A 116 13.03 -2.53 9.33
CA ILE A 116 11.67 -2.69 9.84
C ILE A 116 10.74 -1.97 8.86
N VAL A 117 9.70 -2.65 8.42
CA VAL A 117 8.67 -2.13 7.51
C VAL A 117 7.33 -2.09 8.24
N THR A 118 6.67 -0.93 8.23
CA THR A 118 5.39 -0.72 8.92
C THR A 118 4.55 0.33 8.17
N THR A 119 3.30 0.52 8.58
CA THR A 119 2.54 1.71 8.14
C THR A 119 2.89 2.94 8.98
N CYS A 120 2.67 4.13 8.43
CA CYS A 120 2.86 5.41 9.12
C CYS A 120 2.14 5.47 10.48
N THR A 121 0.88 5.05 10.52
CA THR A 121 0.10 4.99 11.76
C THR A 121 0.68 3.99 12.76
N SER A 122 1.03 2.79 12.31
CA SER A 122 1.61 1.75 13.19
C SER A 122 2.98 2.14 13.75
N ALA A 123 3.74 3.00 13.07
CA ALA A 123 5.00 3.52 13.59
C ALA A 123 4.82 4.22 14.95
N CYS A 124 3.70 4.92 15.16
CA CYS A 124 3.40 5.64 16.41
C CYS A 124 2.44 4.88 17.35
N SER A 125 1.58 4.00 16.84
CA SER A 125 0.59 3.32 17.68
C SER A 125 1.06 1.96 18.20
N HIS A 126 2.02 1.31 17.53
CA HIS A 126 2.49 -0.01 17.94
C HIS A 126 3.36 0.06 19.19
N SER A 127 3.00 -0.67 20.25
CA SER A 127 3.71 -0.61 21.53
C SER A 127 5.18 -1.01 21.42
N ALA A 128 5.52 -2.01 20.60
CA ALA A 128 6.91 -2.42 20.39
C ALA A 128 7.85 -1.28 19.92
N LEU A 129 7.32 -0.30 19.17
CA LEU A 129 8.10 0.84 18.68
C LEU A 129 8.10 2.01 19.67
N ASN A 130 7.05 2.13 20.49
CA ASN A 130 6.79 3.33 21.31
C ASN A 130 7.03 3.13 22.81
N LYS A 131 7.07 1.89 23.30
CA LYS A 131 7.16 1.54 24.73
C LYS A 131 8.38 0.68 25.09
N GLY A 132 9.43 0.68 24.27
CA GLY A 132 10.68 -0.03 24.59
C GLY A 132 11.17 0.34 26.00
N GLN A 133 11.60 -0.67 26.77
CA GLN A 133 11.71 -0.72 28.24
C GLN A 133 12.37 0.45 29.01
N ASP A 134 12.88 1.49 28.37
CA ASP A 134 13.25 2.76 29.03
C ASP A 134 13.43 3.95 28.04
N LYS A 135 13.37 3.71 26.73
CA LYS A 135 13.44 4.73 25.66
C LYS A 135 12.69 4.26 24.42
N LYS A 136 12.05 5.20 23.70
CA LYS A 136 11.47 4.96 22.37
C LYS A 136 12.51 4.32 21.45
N VAL A 137 12.09 3.38 20.59
CA VAL A 137 12.98 2.82 19.57
C VAL A 137 13.33 3.93 18.58
N ARG A 138 14.61 4.05 18.24
CA ARG A 138 15.11 5.09 17.34
C ARG A 138 15.85 4.45 16.17
N PHE A 139 15.82 5.13 15.04
CA PHE A 139 16.37 4.65 13.78
C PHE A 139 17.28 5.71 13.18
N GLY A 140 18.50 5.33 12.79
CA GLY A 140 19.39 6.25 12.06
C GLY A 140 18.72 6.85 10.82
N THR A 141 17.92 6.07 10.10
CA THR A 141 17.16 6.53 8.94
C THR A 141 15.72 6.04 8.95
N VAL A 142 14.82 6.97 8.68
CA VAL A 142 13.40 6.71 8.40
C VAL A 142 13.15 7.02 6.93
N ILE A 143 12.58 6.07 6.20
CA ILE A 143 12.15 6.24 4.81
C ILE A 143 10.64 6.17 4.82
N VAL A 144 9.96 7.14 4.21
CA VAL A 144 8.51 7.08 3.98
C VAL A 144 8.30 6.91 2.49
N ASP A 145 7.82 5.74 2.09
CA ASP A 145 7.46 5.42 0.70
C ASP A 145 5.98 5.73 0.45
N GLU A 146 5.63 6.04 -0.80
CA GLU A 146 4.32 6.60 -1.19
C GLU A 146 3.95 7.86 -0.37
N ALA A 147 4.95 8.69 -0.03
CA ALA A 147 4.77 9.87 0.82
C ALA A 147 3.83 10.93 0.24
N ALA A 148 3.61 10.93 -1.08
CA ALA A 148 2.64 11.85 -1.70
C ALA A 148 1.18 11.52 -1.30
N GLN A 149 0.88 10.26 -0.99
CA GLN A 149 -0.45 9.81 -0.56
C GLN A 149 -0.69 9.96 0.94
N ALA A 150 0.35 10.30 1.72
CA ALA A 150 0.26 10.44 3.16
C ALA A 150 0.01 11.90 3.55
N THR A 151 -0.88 12.13 4.52
CA THR A 151 -1.04 13.48 5.07
C THR A 151 0.27 13.90 5.73
N GLU A 152 0.48 15.21 5.89
CA GLU A 152 1.67 15.70 6.60
C GLU A 152 1.77 15.11 8.01
N LEU A 153 0.65 14.95 8.71
CA LEU A 153 0.59 14.32 10.03
C LEU A 153 1.05 12.87 10.00
N ASP A 154 0.61 12.08 9.01
CA ASP A 154 1.04 10.69 8.84
C ASP A 154 2.57 10.58 8.66
N ILE A 155 3.20 11.58 8.04
CA ILE A 155 4.66 11.60 7.80
C ILE A 155 5.42 12.06 9.05
N VAL A 156 4.87 13.00 9.83
CA VAL A 156 5.49 13.47 11.08
C VAL A 156 5.67 12.31 12.06
N LEU A 157 4.66 11.45 12.20
CA LEU A 157 4.67 10.33 13.16
C LEU A 157 5.92 9.43 13.06
N PRO A 158 6.24 8.80 11.91
CA PRO A 158 7.46 8.02 11.77
C PRO A 158 8.73 8.88 11.78
N SER A 159 8.67 10.15 11.35
CA SER A 159 9.82 11.07 11.38
C SER A 159 10.33 11.32 12.80
N LEU A 160 9.44 11.29 13.80
CA LEU A 160 9.79 11.36 15.22
C LEU A 160 10.56 10.14 15.75
N LEU A 161 10.79 9.12 14.92
CA LEU A 161 11.64 7.96 15.24
C LEU A 161 13.02 8.04 14.57
N ALA A 162 13.29 9.06 13.74
CA ALA A 162 14.55 9.25 13.04
C ALA A 162 15.60 9.96 13.91
N ASP A 163 16.79 9.39 14.06
CA ASP A 163 17.95 10.00 14.71
C ASP A 163 18.76 10.91 13.79
N THR A 164 18.95 10.51 12.53
CA THR A 164 19.87 11.22 11.62
C THR A 164 19.19 11.78 10.39
N ARG A 165 18.31 11.00 9.75
CA ARG A 165 17.76 11.36 8.45
C ARG A 165 16.34 10.84 8.25
N VAL A 166 15.52 11.66 7.61
CA VAL A 166 14.25 11.27 6.99
C VAL A 166 14.39 11.36 5.47
N VAL A 167 13.91 10.34 4.76
CA VAL A 167 13.83 10.30 3.29
C VAL A 167 12.37 10.13 2.90
N LEU A 168 11.86 11.03 2.08
CA LEU A 168 10.50 10.95 1.54
C LEU A 168 10.60 10.47 0.08
N VAL A 169 9.92 9.37 -0.22
CA VAL A 169 9.85 8.79 -1.56
C VAL A 169 8.39 8.79 -1.99
N GLY A 170 8.11 9.26 -3.19
CA GLY A 170 6.77 9.34 -3.73
C GLY A 170 6.72 10.32 -4.88
N ASP A 171 5.52 10.49 -5.42
CA ASP A 171 5.29 11.29 -6.61
C ASP A 171 4.15 12.28 -6.40
N HIS A 172 4.49 13.55 -6.23
CA HIS A 172 3.53 14.64 -6.04
C HIS A 172 2.66 14.94 -7.28
N LYS A 173 2.88 14.27 -8.41
CA LYS A 173 2.01 14.32 -9.59
C LYS A 173 0.98 13.17 -9.63
N GLN A 174 1.05 12.22 -8.70
CA GLN A 174 0.09 11.13 -8.55
C GLN A 174 -1.00 11.47 -7.52
N LEU A 175 -1.68 10.45 -6.99
CA LEU A 175 -2.73 10.61 -5.99
C LEU A 175 -2.16 11.24 -4.71
N GLY A 176 -2.81 12.30 -4.25
CA GLY A 176 -2.55 12.91 -2.95
C GLY A 176 -3.26 12.17 -1.81
N PRO A 177 -3.18 12.71 -0.58
CA PRO A 177 -3.89 12.21 0.58
C PRO A 177 -5.41 12.31 0.41
N VAL A 178 -6.12 11.27 0.84
CA VAL A 178 -7.60 11.27 0.85
C VAL A 178 -8.09 11.75 2.21
N VAL A 179 -8.59 12.98 2.26
CA VAL A 179 -9.15 13.58 3.48
C VAL A 179 -10.67 13.53 3.38
N THR A 180 -11.31 12.66 4.17
CA THR A 180 -12.79 12.61 4.20
C THR A 180 -13.33 13.90 4.80
N GLU A 181 -14.16 14.60 4.04
CA GLU A 181 -14.76 15.85 4.47
C GLU A 181 -15.66 15.63 5.70
N ASN A 182 -15.29 16.28 6.81
CA ASN A 182 -16.19 16.54 7.92
C ASN A 182 -16.18 18.05 8.21
N SER A 183 -17.16 18.53 8.97
CA SER A 183 -17.34 19.97 9.24
C SER A 183 -16.10 20.64 9.86
N LEU A 184 -15.23 19.89 10.54
CA LEU A 184 -14.00 20.38 11.17
C LEU A 184 -12.84 20.53 10.17
N CYS A 185 -12.76 19.64 9.18
CA CYS A 185 -11.69 19.66 8.18
C CYS A 185 -11.93 20.67 7.06
N ARG A 186 -13.18 21.10 6.81
CA ARG A 186 -13.54 21.95 5.65
C ARG A 186 -12.70 23.22 5.52
N ALA A 187 -12.36 23.88 6.63
CA ALA A 187 -11.54 25.10 6.62
C ALA A 187 -10.05 24.83 6.29
N TYR A 188 -9.59 23.58 6.41
CA TYR A 188 -8.19 23.17 6.28
C TYR A 188 -7.96 22.13 5.17
N LEU A 189 -8.98 21.79 4.36
CA LEU A 189 -8.91 20.71 3.36
C LEU A 189 -7.70 20.85 2.44
N GLY A 190 -7.49 22.03 1.84
CA GLY A 190 -6.35 22.23 0.94
C GLY A 190 -4.99 22.05 1.62
N ALA A 191 -4.88 22.38 2.92
CA ALA A 191 -3.66 22.15 3.68
C ALA A 191 -3.48 20.67 4.07
N LEU A 192 -4.57 19.95 4.33
CA LEU A 192 -4.55 18.52 4.67
C LEU A 192 -4.34 17.62 3.44
N GLU A 193 -4.75 18.07 2.27
CA GLU A 193 -4.54 17.42 0.96
C GLU A 193 -3.15 17.71 0.38
N THR A 194 -2.43 18.70 0.89
CA THR A 194 -1.04 18.92 0.51
C THR A 194 -0.13 18.02 1.36
N SER A 195 0.51 17.03 0.73
CA SER A 195 1.46 16.15 1.43
C SER A 195 2.72 16.92 1.86
N MET A 196 3.42 16.42 2.89
CA MET A 196 4.73 16.96 3.27
C MET A 196 5.72 16.89 2.09
N LEU A 197 5.67 15.81 1.30
CA LEU A 197 6.50 15.64 0.11
C LEU A 197 6.28 16.80 -0.87
N GLU A 198 5.03 17.09 -1.23
CA GLU A 198 4.70 18.16 -2.17
C GLU A 198 5.13 19.54 -1.65
N ARG A 199 4.82 19.83 -0.37
CA ARG A 199 5.19 21.10 0.26
C ARG A 199 6.71 21.31 0.27
N LEU A 200 7.48 20.28 0.64
CA LEU A 200 8.95 20.36 0.67
C LEU A 200 9.54 20.37 -0.74
N TYR A 201 8.94 19.67 -1.70
CA TYR A 201 9.37 19.69 -3.11
C TYR A 201 9.27 21.10 -3.70
N GLY A 202 8.24 21.87 -3.33
CA GLY A 202 8.08 23.27 -3.73
C GLY A 202 8.99 24.27 -3.00
N SER A 203 9.70 23.85 -1.94
CA SER A 203 10.57 24.73 -1.15
C SER A 203 11.90 24.98 -1.85
N ARG A 204 12.23 26.27 -2.09
CA ARG A 204 13.50 26.68 -2.73
C ARG A 204 14.74 26.23 -1.96
N GLU A 205 14.66 26.21 -0.64
CA GLU A 205 15.77 25.85 0.24
C GLU A 205 16.12 24.36 0.16
N LEU A 206 15.13 23.51 -0.11
CA LEU A 206 15.29 22.05 -0.16
C LEU A 206 15.41 21.51 -1.59
N LEU A 207 15.36 22.36 -2.61
CA LEU A 207 15.58 21.95 -4.01
C LEU A 207 16.85 21.10 -4.22
N PRO A 208 18.01 21.39 -3.59
CA PRO A 208 19.20 20.56 -3.76
C PRO A 208 19.06 19.13 -3.23
N ALA A 209 18.10 18.87 -2.35
CA ALA A 209 17.81 17.54 -1.81
C ALA A 209 16.79 16.75 -2.66
N ASN A 210 16.13 17.41 -3.63
CA ASN A 210 15.14 16.76 -4.48
C ASN A 210 15.84 16.01 -5.61
N THR A 211 15.53 14.73 -5.76
CA THR A 211 16.02 13.90 -6.87
C THR A 211 14.84 13.27 -7.59
N MET A 212 14.71 13.55 -8.89
CA MET A 212 13.76 12.88 -9.76
C MET A 212 14.42 11.64 -10.35
N LEU A 213 13.74 10.50 -10.26
CA LEU A 213 14.10 9.30 -11.04
C LEU A 213 13.43 9.44 -12.41
N ASP A 214 14.22 9.70 -13.45
CA ASP A 214 13.76 10.01 -14.80
C ASP A 214 13.62 8.78 -15.70
N ARG A 215 14.35 7.69 -15.41
CA ARG A 215 14.29 6.44 -16.18
C ARG A 215 13.16 5.52 -15.71
N GLN A 216 12.28 5.09 -16.64
CA GLN A 216 11.14 4.23 -16.38
C GLN A 216 11.28 2.83 -16.99
N TYR A 217 10.74 1.82 -16.29
CA TYR A 217 10.90 0.39 -16.63
C TYR A 217 9.56 -0.35 -16.84
N ARG A 218 8.42 0.35 -16.77
CA ARG A 218 7.08 -0.26 -16.74
C ARG A 218 6.41 -0.32 -18.11
N MET A 219 6.27 0.81 -18.79
CA MET A 219 5.35 0.97 -19.92
C MET A 219 6.07 1.21 -21.24
N HIS A 220 5.41 0.92 -22.37
CA HIS A 220 5.96 1.24 -23.69
C HIS A 220 6.03 2.75 -23.91
N GLY A 221 6.99 3.22 -24.72
CA GLY A 221 7.22 4.65 -24.98
C GLY A 221 5.99 5.40 -25.50
N SER A 222 5.12 4.73 -26.26
CA SER A 222 3.84 5.32 -26.72
C SER A 222 2.87 5.64 -25.57
N ILE A 223 2.88 4.84 -24.49
CA ILE A 223 2.08 5.10 -23.28
C ILE A 223 2.75 6.20 -22.45
N ARG A 224 4.09 6.12 -22.26
CA ARG A 224 4.89 7.09 -21.50
C ARG A 224 4.81 8.51 -22.06
N SER A 225 4.74 8.65 -23.39
CA SER A 225 4.80 9.94 -24.08
C SER A 225 3.84 10.98 -23.51
N PHE A 226 2.57 10.61 -23.29
CA PHE A 226 1.56 11.53 -22.77
C PHE A 226 1.82 11.93 -21.30
N PRO A 227 1.95 11.00 -20.33
CA PRO A 227 2.24 11.37 -18.94
C PRO A 227 3.55 12.16 -18.79
N SER A 228 4.60 11.79 -19.53
CA SER A 228 5.89 12.49 -19.49
C SER A 228 5.74 13.95 -19.88
N LYS A 229 5.07 14.22 -21.01
CA LYS A 229 4.81 15.59 -21.48
C LYS A 229 3.91 16.37 -20.51
N GLN A 230 2.83 15.75 -20.05
CA GLN A 230 1.79 16.44 -19.29
C GLN A 230 2.22 16.76 -17.85
N PHE A 231 2.92 15.85 -17.18
CA PHE A 231 3.18 15.96 -15.74
C PHE A 231 4.66 16.18 -15.41
N TYR A 232 5.57 15.79 -16.32
CA TYR A 232 7.01 15.69 -16.03
C TYR A 232 7.88 16.47 -17.03
N ARG A 233 7.32 17.43 -17.76
CA ARG A 233 8.07 18.30 -18.71
C ARG A 233 8.91 17.50 -19.71
N SER A 234 8.40 16.34 -20.12
CA SER A 234 9.08 15.41 -21.04
C SER A 234 10.41 14.83 -20.53
N GLN A 235 10.66 14.85 -19.21
CA GLN A 235 11.91 14.36 -18.63
C GLN A 235 11.96 12.83 -18.46
N LEU A 236 10.83 12.12 -18.55
CA LEU A 236 10.86 10.66 -18.39
C LEU A 236 11.47 9.98 -19.63
N GLU A 237 12.44 9.10 -19.40
CA GLU A 237 13.14 8.30 -20.40
C GLU A 237 12.82 6.81 -20.26
N ASP A 238 12.79 6.09 -21.38
CA ASP A 238 12.60 4.64 -21.38
C ASP A 238 13.92 3.94 -21.12
N ASP A 239 13.92 2.94 -20.24
CA ASP A 239 15.05 2.03 -20.13
C ASP A 239 15.16 1.11 -21.36
N ASP A 240 16.37 0.63 -21.67
CA ASP A 240 16.64 -0.24 -22.81
C ASP A 240 15.79 -1.53 -22.79
N SER A 241 15.42 -2.00 -21.59
CA SER A 241 14.54 -3.16 -21.42
C SER A 241 13.13 -2.97 -22.02
N ILE A 242 12.66 -1.73 -22.19
CA ILE A 242 11.31 -1.43 -22.71
C ILE A 242 11.17 -1.77 -24.20
N GLY A 243 12.23 -1.59 -25.00
CA GLY A 243 12.21 -1.84 -26.44
C GLY A 243 11.86 -3.30 -26.80
N SER A 244 12.08 -4.23 -25.87
CA SER A 244 11.75 -5.65 -26.02
C SER A 244 10.27 -6.00 -25.81
N ARG A 245 9.45 -5.06 -25.32
CA ARG A 245 8.03 -5.30 -25.02
C ARG A 245 7.21 -5.35 -26.32
N SER A 246 7.14 -6.54 -26.90
CA SER A 246 6.48 -6.81 -28.17
C SER A 246 5.02 -6.33 -28.21
N MET A 247 4.64 -5.68 -29.31
CA MET A 247 3.24 -5.45 -29.65
C MET A 247 2.53 -6.77 -29.93
N HIS A 248 1.29 -6.89 -29.47
CA HIS A 248 0.37 -7.87 -30.03
C HIS A 248 -0.37 -7.22 -31.22
N PRO A 249 -0.06 -7.57 -32.48
CA PRO A 249 -0.52 -6.82 -33.66
C PRO A 249 -2.04 -6.76 -33.84
N SER A 250 -2.77 -7.67 -33.17
CA SER A 250 -4.21 -7.88 -33.39
C SER A 250 -5.14 -7.20 -32.38
N VAL A 251 -4.62 -6.41 -31.44
CA VAL A 251 -5.42 -5.70 -30.42
C VAL A 251 -5.54 -4.22 -30.75
N TRP A 252 -4.54 -3.68 -31.43
CA TRP A 252 -4.41 -2.25 -31.66
C TRP A 252 -4.94 -1.90 -33.05
N PRO A 253 -5.86 -0.93 -33.17
CA PRO A 253 -6.38 -0.51 -34.48
C PRO A 253 -5.29 0.11 -35.38
N ASN A 254 -4.24 0.67 -34.77
CA ASN A 254 -3.09 1.25 -35.47
C ASN A 254 -1.83 0.43 -35.17
N SER A 255 -1.07 0.10 -36.22
CA SER A 255 0.28 -0.46 -36.06
C SER A 255 1.21 0.60 -35.46
N GLY A 256 1.81 0.31 -34.30
CA GLY A 256 2.79 1.18 -33.62
C GLY A 256 2.30 1.91 -32.37
N GLU A 257 0.99 1.96 -32.09
CA GLU A 257 0.45 2.62 -30.90
C GLU A 257 -0.10 1.60 -29.89
N HIS A 258 0.31 1.72 -28.62
CA HIS A 258 -0.16 0.87 -27.51
C HIS A 258 -1.27 1.53 -26.68
N VAL A 259 -1.98 2.49 -27.26
CA VAL A 259 -3.06 3.24 -26.60
C VAL A 259 -4.22 3.35 -27.58
N VAL A 260 -5.42 3.01 -27.11
CA VAL A 260 -6.67 3.25 -27.84
C VAL A 260 -7.67 3.84 -26.87
N PHE A 261 -8.32 4.94 -27.27
CA PHE A 261 -9.45 5.50 -26.54
C PHE A 261 -10.74 5.05 -27.23
N VAL A 262 -11.57 4.28 -26.54
CA VAL A 262 -12.84 3.78 -27.07
C VAL A 262 -13.95 4.73 -26.66
N ASP A 263 -14.63 5.32 -27.62
CA ASP A 263 -15.79 6.16 -27.36
C ASP A 263 -16.99 5.31 -26.92
N CYS A 264 -17.34 5.40 -25.64
CA CYS A 264 -18.42 4.63 -25.02
C CYS A 264 -19.79 5.32 -25.05
N ARG A 265 -19.92 6.50 -25.68
CA ARG A 265 -21.20 7.26 -25.68
C ARG A 265 -22.38 6.47 -26.26
N HIS A 266 -22.10 5.53 -27.18
CA HIS A 266 -23.09 4.68 -27.84
C HIS A 266 -23.04 3.21 -27.36
N ALA A 267 -22.30 2.91 -26.30
CA ALA A 267 -22.07 1.52 -25.85
C ALA A 267 -23.36 0.77 -25.47
N HIS A 268 -24.44 1.49 -25.14
CA HIS A 268 -25.76 0.91 -24.91
C HIS A 268 -26.40 0.26 -26.15
N ALA A 269 -25.95 0.57 -27.36
CA ALA A 269 -26.53 0.06 -28.60
C ALA A 269 -25.99 -1.31 -29.04
N ILE A 270 -24.91 -1.81 -28.42
CA ILE A 270 -24.22 -3.03 -28.87
C ILE A 270 -24.94 -4.31 -28.37
N GLY A 271 -25.90 -4.17 -27.45
CA GLY A 271 -26.72 -5.27 -26.94
C GLY A 271 -28.07 -5.47 -27.64
N THR A 272 -28.47 -4.57 -28.54
CA THR A 272 -29.78 -4.64 -29.23
C THR A 272 -29.57 -4.60 -30.73
N VAL A 273 -29.92 -5.71 -31.38
CA VAL A 273 -30.23 -5.76 -32.81
C VAL A 273 -31.06 -4.53 -33.19
N LEU A 274 -30.61 -3.79 -34.20
CA LEU A 274 -31.36 -2.81 -35.01
C LEU A 274 -32.53 -2.12 -34.29
N ASP A 275 -32.32 -0.90 -33.79
CA ASP A 275 -33.42 0.07 -33.83
C ASP A 275 -32.89 1.48 -34.12
N VAL A 276 -33.34 2.02 -35.25
CA VAL A 276 -33.05 3.36 -35.72
C VAL A 276 -34.06 4.28 -35.03
N GLY A 277 -33.78 4.65 -33.79
CA GLY A 277 -34.67 5.49 -33.00
C GLY A 277 -33.90 6.51 -32.18
N GLN A 278 -34.15 7.80 -32.44
CA GLN A 278 -33.67 8.91 -31.64
C GLN A 278 -34.03 8.69 -30.16
N GLY A 279 -33.03 8.61 -29.27
CA GLY A 279 -33.26 8.37 -27.84
C GLY A 279 -32.10 8.85 -26.97
N ARG A 280 -32.37 9.88 -26.17
CA ARG A 280 -31.45 10.53 -25.21
C ARG A 280 -30.72 9.53 -24.30
N SER A 281 -29.41 9.73 -24.13
CA SER A 281 -28.53 9.02 -23.18
C SER A 281 -29.12 8.95 -21.77
N ARG A 282 -29.33 7.74 -21.25
CA ARG A 282 -29.51 7.52 -19.82
C ARG A 282 -28.13 7.47 -19.15
N SER A 283 -27.81 8.58 -18.52
CA SER A 283 -26.58 8.84 -17.75
C SER A 283 -26.35 7.80 -16.64
N ALA A 284 -25.10 7.69 -16.17
CA ALA A 284 -24.65 6.80 -15.10
C ALA A 284 -25.70 6.60 -13.99
N THR A 285 -26.02 5.35 -13.66
CA THR A 285 -27.02 5.03 -12.63
C THR A 285 -26.32 4.84 -11.29
N LEU A 286 -26.87 5.39 -10.21
CA LEU A 286 -26.37 5.14 -8.85
C LEU A 286 -26.51 3.65 -8.51
N VAL A 287 -25.50 3.09 -7.84
CA VAL A 287 -25.60 1.75 -7.21
C VAL A 287 -26.44 1.89 -5.94
N GLU A 288 -27.17 0.84 -5.52
CA GLU A 288 -28.13 0.85 -4.38
C GLU A 288 -27.57 1.37 -3.03
N ASN A 289 -26.25 1.55 -2.92
CA ASN A 289 -25.56 2.16 -1.77
C ASN A 289 -25.14 3.64 -1.99
N ASN A 290 -25.75 4.33 -2.95
CA ASN A 290 -25.81 5.80 -3.18
C ASN A 290 -24.52 6.64 -3.17
N THR A 291 -23.32 6.05 -3.14
CA THR A 291 -22.05 6.80 -3.16
C THR A 291 -21.13 6.47 -4.34
N SER A 292 -21.47 5.45 -5.15
CA SER A 292 -20.68 5.02 -6.31
C SER A 292 -21.50 5.02 -7.59
N LEU A 293 -20.83 5.29 -8.71
CA LEU A 293 -21.41 5.31 -10.05
C LEU A 293 -21.16 3.97 -10.78
N LYS A 294 -22.07 3.61 -11.69
CA LYS A 294 -21.88 2.51 -12.65
C LYS A 294 -22.31 2.90 -14.07
N ASN A 295 -21.64 2.31 -15.07
CA ASN A 295 -22.01 2.40 -16.48
C ASN A 295 -22.05 0.99 -17.10
N ALA A 296 -23.26 0.53 -17.45
CA ALA A 296 -23.46 -0.81 -18.00
C ALA A 296 -22.90 -0.98 -19.43
N GLY A 297 -22.96 0.07 -20.26
CA GLY A 297 -22.42 0.03 -21.62
C GLY A 297 -20.89 -0.07 -21.62
N GLU A 298 -20.23 0.73 -20.78
CA GLU A 298 -18.78 0.62 -20.55
C GLU A 298 -18.40 -0.77 -20.02
N ALA A 299 -19.14 -1.28 -19.04
CA ALA A 299 -18.90 -2.61 -18.48
C ALA A 299 -18.98 -3.72 -19.54
N GLN A 300 -19.94 -3.64 -20.47
CA GLN A 300 -20.07 -4.59 -21.57
C GLN A 300 -18.89 -4.52 -22.54
N LEU A 301 -18.44 -3.32 -22.91
CA LEU A 301 -17.26 -3.12 -23.76
C LEU A 301 -15.98 -3.65 -23.10
N VAL A 302 -15.82 -3.41 -21.80
CA VAL A 302 -14.71 -3.96 -21.00
C VAL A 302 -14.74 -5.48 -21.04
N ALA A 303 -15.91 -6.11 -20.82
CA ALA A 303 -16.06 -7.55 -20.85
C ALA A 303 -15.69 -8.14 -22.23
N ILE A 304 -16.16 -7.55 -23.33
CA ILE A 304 -15.82 -7.97 -24.70
C ILE A 304 -14.31 -7.86 -24.94
N THR A 305 -13.69 -6.77 -24.51
CA THR A 305 -12.25 -6.53 -24.66
C THR A 305 -11.44 -7.56 -23.88
N CYS A 306 -11.79 -7.80 -22.61
CA CYS A 306 -11.18 -8.84 -21.78
C CYS A 306 -11.32 -10.24 -22.40
N GLN A 307 -12.50 -10.60 -22.90
CA GLN A 307 -12.71 -11.89 -23.58
C GLN A 307 -11.82 -12.06 -24.82
N ARG A 308 -11.66 -11.00 -25.62
CA ARG A 308 -10.76 -11.02 -26.79
C ARG A 308 -9.30 -11.20 -26.40
N LEU A 309 -8.86 -10.55 -25.33
CA LEU A 309 -7.50 -10.68 -24.79
C LEU A 309 -7.25 -12.10 -24.25
N LEU A 310 -8.18 -12.64 -23.46
CA LEU A 310 -8.05 -13.97 -22.84
C LEU A 310 -8.05 -15.10 -23.86
N ARG A 311 -8.98 -15.10 -24.84
CA ARG A 311 -9.07 -16.15 -25.86
C ARG A 311 -7.76 -16.34 -26.64
N ARG A 312 -6.93 -15.31 -26.75
CA ARG A 312 -5.68 -15.35 -27.52
C ARG A 312 -4.43 -15.64 -26.70
N GLN A 313 -4.46 -15.48 -25.37
CA GLN A 313 -3.39 -16.00 -24.50
C GLN A 313 -3.39 -17.54 -24.48
N VAL A 314 -4.56 -18.17 -24.56
CA VAL A 314 -4.69 -19.64 -24.62
C VAL A 314 -4.07 -20.21 -25.91
N CYS A 315 -4.25 -19.55 -27.05
CA CYS A 315 -3.65 -19.99 -28.32
C CYS A 315 -2.11 -19.91 -28.36
N LYS A 316 -1.48 -19.04 -27.57
CA LYS A 316 -0.01 -18.96 -27.47
C LYS A 316 0.61 -19.99 -26.51
N ALA A 317 -0.20 -20.64 -25.66
CA ALA A 317 0.27 -21.68 -24.75
C ALA A 317 0.15 -23.10 -25.34
N SER A 318 -0.36 -23.22 -26.58
CA SER A 318 -0.59 -24.48 -27.30
C SER A 318 0.28 -24.60 -28.58
N GLU A 319 1.21 -23.67 -28.78
CA GLU A 319 2.33 -23.73 -29.74
C GLU A 319 3.66 -23.76 -28.97
#